data_AF-A0A2N7CAS0-F1
#
_entry.id   AF-A0A2N7CAS0-F1
#
_cell.length_a   1.000
_cell.length_b   1.000
_cell.length_c   1.000
_cell.angle_alpha   90.00
_cell.angle_beta   90.00
_cell.angle_gamma   90.00
#
_symmetry.space_group_name_H-M   'P 1'
#
loop_
_entity.id
_entity.type
_entity.pdbx_description
1 polymer ?
#
loop_
_entity_poly.entity_id
_entity_poly.type
_entity_poly.pdbx_seq_one_letter_code
_entity_poly.pdbx_strand_id
1 'polypeptide(L)'
;MNQRLATGLKSAETLLLKWGATNEQVQAILPNEDDSLEVRVSHLLNIHATLRIIFSNQNNIYGFMSHTNNNSFFYGRSPLSIIASGRLSDLQDVRERIDNLILRYD
;
A
#
# COMPACT_ATOMS: atom_id res chain seq x y z
N MET A 1 -20.74 9.08 -1.40
CA MET A 1 -19.37 9.00 -1.94
C MET A 1 -19.27 9.79 -3.25
N ASN A 2 -18.29 10.67 -3.43
CA ASN A 2 -18.12 11.44 -4.67
C ASN A 2 -17.45 10.58 -5.77
N GLN A 3 -17.58 10.96 -7.06
CA GLN A 3 -17.08 10.14 -8.18
C GLN A 3 -15.55 9.94 -8.17
N ARG A 4 -14.80 10.92 -7.67
CA ARG A 4 -13.34 10.85 -7.58
C ARG A 4 -12.91 9.78 -6.57
N LEU A 5 -13.53 9.78 -5.38
CA LEU A 5 -13.25 8.78 -4.34
C LEU A 5 -13.68 7.39 -4.81
N ALA A 6 -14.81 7.25 -5.51
CA ALA A 6 -15.23 5.97 -6.08
C ALA A 6 -14.21 5.39 -7.09
N THR A 7 -13.65 6.25 -7.94
CA THR A 7 -12.61 5.85 -8.91
C THR A 7 -11.29 5.50 -8.22
N GLY A 8 -10.92 6.28 -7.21
CA GLY A 8 -9.74 6.02 -6.38
C GLY A 8 -9.86 4.70 -5.62
N LEU A 9 -11.04 4.43 -5.03
CA LEU A 9 -11.32 3.20 -4.29
C LEU A 9 -11.14 1.97 -5.18
N LYS A 10 -11.78 1.95 -6.35
CA LYS A 10 -11.64 0.84 -7.30
C LYS A 10 -10.19 0.59 -7.72
N SER A 11 -9.42 1.67 -7.87
CA SER A 11 -8.00 1.59 -8.20
C SER A 11 -7.18 1.01 -7.03
N ALA A 12 -7.46 1.44 -5.81
CA ALA A 12 -6.82 0.94 -4.60
C ALA A 12 -7.14 -0.55 -4.34
N GLU A 13 -8.39 -0.98 -4.51
CA GLU A 13 -8.79 -2.40 -4.46
C GLU A 13 -8.02 -3.23 -5.48
N THR A 14 -7.95 -2.75 -6.73
CA THR A 14 -7.22 -3.41 -7.81
C THR A 14 -5.73 -3.55 -7.47
N LEU A 15 -5.13 -2.52 -6.86
CA LEU A 15 -3.72 -2.56 -6.44
C LEU A 15 -3.48 -3.59 -5.34
N LEU A 16 -4.34 -3.62 -4.31
CA LEU A 16 -4.23 -4.60 -3.23
C LEU A 16 -4.28 -6.03 -3.77
N LEU A 17 -5.22 -6.33 -4.68
CA LEU A 17 -5.30 -7.64 -5.32
C LEU A 17 -4.04 -7.96 -6.14
N LYS A 18 -3.50 -6.99 -6.88
CA LYS A 18 -2.23 -7.16 -7.61
C LYS A 18 -1.02 -7.38 -6.70
N TRP A 19 -1.05 -6.85 -5.48
CA TRP A 19 -0.04 -7.10 -4.45
C TRP A 19 -0.25 -8.44 -3.74
N GLY A 20 -1.28 -9.20 -4.09
CA GLY A 20 -1.57 -10.52 -3.51
C GLY A 20 -2.44 -10.48 -2.26
N ALA A 21 -3.14 -9.38 -2.00
CA ALA A 21 -4.09 -9.32 -0.89
C ALA A 21 -5.28 -10.27 -1.15
N THR A 22 -5.76 -10.94 -0.10
CA THR A 22 -7.04 -11.67 -0.15
C THR A 22 -8.21 -10.68 -0.06
N ASN A 23 -9.43 -11.12 -0.39
CA ASN A 23 -10.61 -10.28 -0.26
C ASN A 23 -10.84 -9.84 1.20
N GLU A 24 -10.55 -10.71 2.17
CA GLU A 24 -10.63 -10.40 3.60
C GLU A 24 -9.64 -9.30 3.99
N GLN A 25 -8.41 -9.37 3.45
CA GLN A 25 -7.41 -8.33 3.66
C GLN A 25 -7.81 -7.01 3.00
N VAL A 26 -8.41 -7.05 1.80
CA VAL A 26 -8.94 -5.85 1.13
C VAL A 26 -9.99 -5.18 2.01
N GLN A 27 -10.95 -5.95 2.56
CA GLN A 27 -11.98 -5.41 3.46
C GLN A 27 -11.40 -4.87 4.77
N ALA A 28 -10.37 -5.51 5.33
CA ALA A 28 -9.69 -5.01 6.51
C ALA A 28 -8.94 -3.69 6.25
N ILE A 29 -8.30 -3.55 5.07
CA ILE A 29 -7.52 -2.38 4.70
C ILE A 29 -8.40 -1.21 4.25
N LEU A 30 -9.49 -1.50 3.53
CA LEU A 30 -10.47 -0.56 2.98
C LEU A 30 -11.89 -0.84 3.51
N PRO A 31 -12.15 -0.58 4.80
CA PRO A 31 -13.48 -0.77 5.38
C PRO A 31 -14.51 0.22 4.77
N ASN A 32 -15.69 -0.29 4.42
CA ASN A 32 -16.73 0.46 3.69
C ASN A 32 -17.34 1.65 4.46
N GLU A 33 -17.31 1.62 5.79
CA GLU A 33 -17.96 2.59 6.68
C GLU A 33 -16.95 3.21 7.67
N ASP A 34 -15.83 3.69 7.14
CA ASP A 34 -14.76 4.33 7.91
C ASP A 34 -14.50 5.73 7.36
N ASP A 35 -14.55 6.75 8.23
CA ASP A 35 -14.28 8.15 7.89
C ASP A 35 -12.84 8.35 7.34
N SER A 36 -11.95 7.39 7.58
CA SER A 36 -10.59 7.37 7.06
C SER A 36 -10.46 6.74 5.66
N LEU A 37 -11.55 6.31 5.02
CA LEU A 37 -11.50 5.64 3.69
C LEU A 37 -10.74 6.48 2.65
N GLU A 38 -10.99 7.78 2.58
CA GLU A 38 -10.29 8.67 1.64
C GLU A 38 -8.78 8.73 1.91
N VAL A 39 -8.39 8.76 3.19
CA VAL A 39 -6.98 8.75 3.62
C VAL A 39 -6.33 7.41 3.28
N ARG A 40 -7.01 6.28 3.52
CA ARG A 40 -6.52 4.93 3.18
C ARG A 40 -6.30 4.79 1.67
N VAL A 41 -7.26 5.21 0.86
CA VAL A 41 -7.14 5.23 -0.61
C VAL A 41 -5.93 6.07 -1.03
N SER A 42 -5.77 7.26 -0.45
CA SER A 42 -4.62 8.14 -0.72
C SER A 42 -3.29 7.46 -0.42
N HIS A 43 -3.15 6.80 0.74
CA HIS A 43 -1.92 6.10 1.10
C HIS A 43 -1.58 4.96 0.14
N LEU A 44 -2.55 4.14 -0.27
CA LEU A 44 -2.32 3.03 -1.21
C LEU A 44 -1.87 3.53 -2.58
N LEU A 45 -2.51 4.59 -3.09
CA LEU A 45 -2.13 5.20 -4.36
C LEU A 45 -0.74 5.83 -4.30
N ASN A 46 -0.40 6.49 -3.19
CA ASN A 46 0.92 7.11 -2.99
C ASN A 46 2.03 6.05 -2.86
N ILE A 47 1.79 4.95 -2.14
CA ILE A 47 2.71 3.80 -2.11
C ILE A 47 3.04 3.35 -3.53
N HIS A 48 2.03 3.13 -4.37
CA HIS A 48 2.25 2.70 -5.74
C HIS A 48 2.99 3.75 -6.59
N ALA A 49 2.66 5.04 -6.41
CA ALA A 49 3.34 6.13 -7.09
C ALA A 49 4.83 6.17 -6.73
N THR A 50 5.17 6.06 -5.45
CA THR A 50 6.56 6.01 -4.97
C THR A 50 7.31 4.79 -5.52
N LEU A 51 6.68 3.62 -5.53
CA LEU A 51 7.31 2.41 -6.10
C LEU A 51 7.63 2.56 -7.59
N ARG A 52 6.81 3.31 -8.35
CA ARG A 52 7.08 3.64 -9.75
C ARG A 52 8.22 4.65 -9.95
N ILE A 53 8.55 5.43 -8.92
CA ILE A 53 9.73 6.31 -8.93
C ILE A 53 10.99 5.47 -8.68
N ILE A 54 10.93 4.56 -7.70
CA ILE A 54 12.07 3.75 -7.26
C ILE A 54 12.43 2.67 -8.30
N PHE A 55 11.45 2.06 -8.95
CA PHE A 55 11.65 0.90 -9.83
C PHE A 55 11.26 1.18 -11.29
N SER A 56 12.13 0.77 -12.20
CA SER A 56 11.88 0.84 -13.66
C SER A 56 11.18 -0.40 -14.23
N ASN A 57 11.11 -1.51 -13.49
CA ASN A 57 10.52 -2.77 -13.95
C ASN A 57 9.21 -3.10 -13.22
N GLN A 58 8.24 -3.63 -13.96
CA GLN A 58 6.90 -3.94 -13.44
C GLN A 58 6.92 -5.00 -12.32
N ASN A 59 7.84 -5.96 -12.40
CA ASN A 59 7.96 -7.02 -11.40
C ASN A 59 8.26 -6.44 -10.02
N ASN A 60 9.14 -5.45 -9.91
CA ASN A 60 9.43 -4.80 -8.63
C ASN A 60 8.32 -3.82 -8.22
N ILE A 61 7.74 -3.08 -9.17
CA ILE A 61 6.63 -2.13 -8.88
C ILE A 61 5.45 -2.83 -8.21
N TYR A 62 5.05 -4.01 -8.70
CA TYR A 62 3.94 -4.77 -8.14
C TYR A 62 4.40 -5.80 -7.10
N GLY A 63 5.60 -6.35 -7.25
CA GLY A 63 6.12 -7.37 -6.34
C GLY A 63 6.54 -6.82 -4.98
N PHE A 64 7.04 -5.59 -4.88
CA PHE A 64 7.65 -5.10 -3.63
C PHE A 64 6.74 -5.26 -2.40
N MET A 65 5.44 -4.99 -2.53
CA MET A 65 4.49 -5.11 -1.44
C MET A 65 4.27 -6.56 -0.98
N SER A 66 4.46 -7.53 -1.88
CA SER A 66 4.26 -8.96 -1.65
C SER A 66 5.51 -9.66 -1.10
N HIS A 67 6.71 -9.15 -1.41
CA HIS A 67 7.97 -9.79 -1.03
C HIS A 67 8.37 -9.47 0.41
N THR A 68 8.95 -10.45 1.09
CA THR A 68 9.61 -10.25 2.38
C THR A 68 10.71 -9.22 2.25
N ASN A 69 10.71 -8.21 3.11
CA ASN A 69 11.72 -7.17 3.09
C ASN A 69 12.61 -7.33 4.34
N ASN A 70 13.92 -7.50 4.09
CA ASN A 70 14.90 -7.71 5.14
C ASN A 70 15.51 -6.41 5.68
N ASN A 71 14.98 -5.25 5.28
CA ASN A 71 15.36 -4.01 5.96
C ASN A 71 14.88 -4.04 7.42
N SER A 72 15.58 -3.27 8.27
CA SER A 72 15.38 -3.26 9.72
C SER A 72 13.96 -2.92 10.19
N PHE A 73 13.15 -2.26 9.37
CA PHE A 73 11.76 -1.91 9.70
C PHE A 73 10.79 -3.08 9.43
N PHE A 74 11.00 -3.81 8.35
CA PHE A 74 10.09 -4.87 7.96
C PHE A 74 10.34 -6.17 8.74
N TYR A 75 11.53 -6.35 9.34
CA TYR A 75 11.89 -7.53 10.14
C TYR A 75 11.58 -8.85 9.42
N GLY A 76 11.81 -8.90 8.10
CA GLY A 76 11.51 -10.07 7.26
C GLY A 76 10.04 -10.23 6.87
N ARG A 77 9.13 -9.34 7.31
CA ARG A 77 7.73 -9.30 6.87
C ARG A 77 7.62 -8.62 5.50
N SER A 78 6.56 -8.90 4.76
CA SER A 78 6.22 -8.11 3.58
C SER A 78 5.44 -6.86 3.98
N PRO A 79 5.54 -5.74 3.24
CA PRO A 79 4.70 -4.57 3.49
C PRO A 79 3.20 -4.91 3.52
N LEU A 80 2.74 -5.80 2.63
CA LEU A 80 1.35 -6.24 2.61
C LEU A 80 0.94 -6.94 3.92
N SER A 81 1.79 -7.81 4.47
CA SER A 81 1.47 -8.50 5.72
C SER A 81 1.33 -7.57 6.93
N ILE A 82 1.95 -6.39 6.88
CA ILE A 82 1.83 -5.36 7.92
C ILE A 82 0.47 -4.65 7.79
N ILE A 83 0.16 -4.13 6.59
CA ILE A 83 -1.09 -3.38 6.38
C ILE A 83 -2.34 -4.29 6.47
N ALA A 84 -2.19 -5.60 6.29
CA ALA A 84 -3.25 -6.58 6.47
C ALA A 84 -3.86 -6.60 7.89
N SER A 85 -3.24 -5.92 8.87
CA SER A 85 -3.86 -5.69 10.19
C SER A 85 -5.12 -4.81 10.14
N GLY A 86 -5.30 -4.05 9.06
CA GLY A 86 -6.39 -3.09 8.88
C GLY A 86 -6.21 -1.77 9.65
N ARG A 87 -5.18 -1.64 10.49
CA ARG A 87 -4.90 -0.40 11.22
C ARG A 87 -4.42 0.69 10.27
N LEU A 88 -5.00 1.88 10.39
CA LEU A 88 -4.57 3.04 9.62
C LEU A 88 -3.10 3.41 9.92
N SER A 89 -2.67 3.30 11.18
CA SER A 89 -1.28 3.55 11.59
C SER A 89 -0.29 2.67 10.86
N ASP A 90 -0.59 1.38 10.70
CA ASP A 90 0.28 0.44 10.00
C ASP A 90 0.41 0.81 8.51
N LEU A 91 -0.70 1.24 7.89
CA LEU A 91 -0.70 1.72 6.50
C LEU A 91 0.11 3.02 6.33
N GLN A 92 -0.03 3.94 7.29
CA GLN A 92 0.76 5.18 7.35
C GLN A 92 2.25 4.89 7.48
N ASP A 93 2.63 4.06 8.44
CA ASP A 93 4.02 3.68 8.71
C ASP A 93 4.67 3.04 7.47
N VAL A 94 3.97 2.12 6.80
CA VAL A 94 4.46 1.48 5.57
C VAL A 94 4.64 2.51 4.45
N ARG A 95 3.68 3.43 4.27
CA ARG A 95 3.76 4.49 3.27
C ARG A 95 4.97 5.40 3.52
N GLU A 96 5.16 5.87 4.75
CA GLU A 96 6.30 6.73 5.11
C GLU A 96 7.64 6.01 4.93
N ARG A 97 7.69 4.71 5.22
CA ARG A 97 8.92 3.93 5.03
C ARG A 97 9.28 3.75 3.57
N ILE A 98 8.29 3.57 2.71
CA ILE A 98 8.49 3.49 1.27
C ILE A 98 8.92 4.86 0.70
N ASP A 99 8.33 5.96 1.15
CA ASP A 99 8.77 7.32 0.77
C ASP A 99 10.23 7.58 1.16
N ASN A 100 10.64 7.14 2.36
CA ASN A 100 12.02 7.26 2.83
C ASN A 100 13.02 6.39 2.05
N LEU A 101 12.58 5.47 1.20
CA LEU A 101 13.50 4.76 0.31
C LEU A 101 14.04 5.68 -0.79
N ILE A 102 13.26 6.69 -1.22
CA ILE A 102 13.70 7.67 -2.23
C ILE A 102 14.98 8.36 -1.76
N LEU A 103 14.97 8.86 -0.52
CA LEU A 103 16.07 9.64 0.08
C LEU A 103 17.38 8.85 0.25
N ARG A 104 17.39 7.53 0.01
CA ARG A 104 18.61 6.70 0.08
C ARG A 104 19.25 6.45 -1.27
N TYR A 105 18.62 6.89 -2.37
CA TYR A 105 19.10 6.73 -3.74
C TYR A 105 19.37 8.07 -4.46
N ASP A 106 19.15 9.21 -3.78
CA ASP A 106 19.62 10.54 -4.18
C ASP A 106 20.98 10.86 -3.52
#